data_AF-A0A2A2HG02-F1
#
_entry.id   AF-A0A2A2HG02-F1
#
_cell.length_a   1.000
_cell.length_b   1.000
_cell.length_c   1.000
_cell.angle_alpha   90.00
_cell.angle_beta   90.00
_cell.angle_gamma   90.00
#
_symmetry.space_group_name_H-M   'P 1'
#
loop_
_entity.id
_entity.type
_entity.pdbx_description
1 polymer ?
#
loop_
_entity_poly.entity_id
_entity_poly.type
_entity_poly.pdbx_seq_one_letter_code
_entity_poly.pdbx_strand_id
1 'polypeptide(L)'
;MGLIAQVQIGYADCILLTKTNIQANNTALIARLQRINARAPIYQVTHGDMAIQLLFNINGFMLSDKLTISKPIFRFMSSTQNAIQSIVVYLDQLVELSELSKVMEKLLCRHADNLLRYKGILAIKHQSCRLIFQGVQRLYSADWDREWQDGEARQGVMVFIGLHLPEEEIRQQFALLTERVN
;
A
#
# COMPACT_ATOMS: atom_id res chain seq x y z
N MET A 1 -9.27 -5.95 -22.27
CA MET A 1 -10.49 -5.58 -21.50
C MET A 1 -10.31 -5.61 -19.97
N GLY A 2 -9.33 -6.34 -19.40
CA GLY A 2 -9.17 -6.46 -17.92
C GLY A 2 -8.29 -5.43 -17.21
N LEU A 3 -7.52 -4.60 -17.92
CA LEU A 3 -6.56 -3.67 -17.30
C LEU A 3 -7.25 -2.55 -16.52
N ILE A 4 -8.25 -1.89 -17.12
CA ILE A 4 -8.99 -0.79 -16.47
C ILE A 4 -9.64 -1.27 -15.17
N ALA A 5 -10.19 -2.48 -15.14
CA ALA A 5 -10.75 -3.06 -13.92
C ALA A 5 -9.71 -3.21 -12.81
N GLN A 6 -8.50 -3.67 -13.14
CA GLN A 6 -7.40 -3.76 -12.15
C GLN A 6 -6.92 -2.38 -11.68
N VAL A 7 -6.88 -1.40 -12.58
CA VAL A 7 -6.53 -0.01 -12.23
C VAL A 7 -7.55 0.58 -11.25
N GLN A 8 -8.85 0.38 -11.48
CA GLN A 8 -9.90 0.80 -10.55
C GLN A 8 -9.72 0.16 -9.17
N ILE A 9 -9.41 -1.14 -9.12
CA ILE A 9 -9.10 -1.84 -7.87
C ILE A 9 -7.85 -1.24 -7.20
N GLY A 10 -6.80 -0.93 -7.97
CA GLY A 10 -5.55 -0.34 -7.45
C GLY A 10 -5.72 1.07 -6.87
N TYR A 11 -6.66 1.86 -7.39
CA TYR A 11 -6.98 3.17 -6.83
C TYR A 11 -7.88 3.13 -5.60
N ALA A 12 -8.66 2.07 -5.42
CA ALA A 12 -9.68 2.00 -4.39
C ALA A 12 -9.13 2.20 -2.97
N ASP A 13 -9.85 2.97 -2.14
CA ASP A 13 -9.66 3.02 -0.68
C ASP A 13 -10.51 1.98 0.05
N CYS A 14 -11.54 1.47 -0.61
CA CYS A 14 -12.49 0.50 -0.10
C CYS A 14 -13.00 -0.32 -1.28
N ILE A 15 -13.09 -1.64 -1.12
CA ILE A 15 -13.60 -2.54 -2.16
C ILE A 15 -14.88 -3.18 -1.64
N LEU A 16 -15.97 -2.99 -2.38
CA LEU A 16 -17.26 -3.61 -2.10
C LEU A 16 -17.47 -4.81 -3.02
N LEU A 17 -17.45 -6.00 -2.43
CA LEU A 17 -17.67 -7.24 -3.16
C LEU A 17 -19.14 -7.65 -3.06
N THR A 18 -19.90 -7.35 -4.11
CA THR A 18 -21.34 -7.68 -4.20
C THR A 18 -21.58 -9.05 -4.83
N LYS A 19 -22.85 -9.51 -4.83
CA LYS A 19 -23.32 -10.75 -5.47
C LYS A 19 -22.71 -12.05 -4.91
N THR A 20 -22.15 -11.99 -3.71
CA THR A 20 -21.60 -13.16 -3.01
C THR A 20 -22.68 -14.17 -2.61
N ASN A 21 -23.95 -13.75 -2.59
CA ASN A 21 -25.11 -14.63 -2.42
C ASN A 21 -25.35 -15.56 -3.63
N ILE A 22 -24.96 -15.14 -4.83
CA ILE A 22 -25.10 -15.93 -6.07
C ILE A 22 -23.85 -16.79 -6.28
N GLN A 23 -22.66 -16.23 -6.02
CA GLN A 23 -21.40 -16.94 -6.10
C GLN A 23 -20.73 -17.01 -4.73
N ALA A 24 -21.02 -18.09 -4.00
CA ALA A 24 -20.55 -18.28 -2.63
C ALA A 24 -19.02 -18.54 -2.55
N ASN A 25 -18.44 -19.22 -3.54
CA ASN A 25 -16.99 -19.46 -3.57
C ASN A 25 -16.26 -18.25 -4.16
N ASN A 26 -15.88 -17.30 -3.30
CA ASN A 26 -15.21 -16.06 -3.65
C ASN A 26 -13.78 -15.94 -3.07
N THR A 27 -13.27 -16.99 -2.41
CA THR A 27 -11.96 -16.97 -1.75
C THR A 27 -10.82 -16.64 -2.71
N ALA A 28 -10.83 -17.22 -3.91
CA ALA A 28 -9.81 -16.95 -4.93
C ALA A 28 -9.85 -15.50 -5.44
N LEU A 29 -11.06 -14.91 -5.55
CA LEU A 29 -11.23 -13.52 -5.94
C LEU A 29 -10.74 -12.57 -4.85
N ILE A 30 -11.08 -12.82 -3.58
CA ILE A 30 -10.60 -12.02 -2.44
C ILE A 30 -9.06 -12.04 -2.40
N ALA A 31 -8.45 -13.21 -2.52
CA ALA A 31 -6.99 -13.34 -2.57
C ALA A 31 -6.39 -12.57 -3.76
N ARG A 32 -7.06 -12.56 -4.93
CA ARG A 32 -6.62 -11.77 -6.09
C ARG A 32 -6.76 -10.27 -5.86
N LEU A 33 -7.87 -9.80 -5.28
CA LEU A 33 -8.09 -8.40 -4.96
C LEU A 33 -7.03 -7.87 -3.98
N GLN A 34 -6.70 -8.66 -2.95
CA GLN A 34 -5.64 -8.33 -1.99
C GLN A 34 -4.24 -8.26 -2.62
N ARG A 35 -3.96 -9.11 -3.63
CA ARG A 35 -2.70 -9.02 -4.41
C ARG A 35 -2.61 -7.75 -5.25
N ILE A 36 -3.74 -7.29 -5.80
CA ILE A 36 -3.80 -6.04 -6.58
C ILE A 36 -3.67 -4.85 -5.63
N ASN A 37 -4.48 -4.81 -4.58
CA ASN A 37 -4.54 -3.71 -3.61
C ASN A 37 -4.50 -4.28 -2.18
N ALA A 38 -3.31 -4.23 -1.58
CA ALA A 38 -3.09 -4.68 -0.21
C ALA A 38 -3.61 -3.69 0.84
N ARG A 39 -3.99 -2.46 0.44
CA ARG A 39 -4.46 -1.40 1.36
C ARG A 39 -5.95 -1.41 1.59
N ALA A 40 -6.73 -1.60 0.54
CA ALA A 40 -8.17 -1.43 0.61
C ALA A 40 -8.82 -2.60 1.38
N PRO A 41 -9.58 -2.34 2.45
CA PRO A 41 -10.45 -3.36 3.03
C PRO A 41 -11.48 -3.82 2.00
N ILE A 42 -11.81 -5.11 2.05
CA ILE A 42 -12.81 -5.74 1.19
C ILE A 42 -14.03 -6.06 2.05
N TYR A 43 -15.16 -5.43 1.76
CA TYR A 43 -16.44 -5.71 2.42
C TYR A 43 -17.34 -6.52 1.49
N GLN A 44 -17.82 -7.67 1.96
CA GLN A 44 -18.81 -8.44 1.23
C GLN A 44 -20.20 -7.84 1.46
N VAL A 45 -20.95 -7.62 0.39
CA VAL A 45 -22.26 -6.99 0.41
C VAL A 45 -23.29 -7.92 -0.21
N THR A 46 -24.29 -8.31 0.57
CA THR A 46 -25.39 -9.17 0.15
C THR A 46 -26.69 -8.37 0.14
N HIS A 47 -27.53 -8.57 -0.88
CA HIS A 47 -28.88 -7.98 -0.98
C HIS A 47 -28.94 -6.43 -0.97
N GLY A 48 -27.83 -5.74 -1.26
CA GLY A 48 -27.79 -4.28 -1.18
C GLY A 48 -27.75 -3.74 0.26
N ASP A 49 -27.78 -4.63 1.25
CA ASP A 49 -27.63 -4.28 2.65
C ASP A 49 -26.15 -4.03 2.95
N MET A 50 -25.82 -2.75 3.09
CA MET A 50 -24.54 -2.28 3.57
C MET A 50 -24.77 -1.06 4.44
N ALA A 51 -24.09 -0.99 5.58
CA ALA A 51 -24.04 0.23 6.35
C ALA A 51 -23.39 1.32 5.47
N ILE A 52 -24.18 2.31 5.05
CA ILE A 52 -23.72 3.43 4.21
C ILE A 52 -22.52 4.17 4.83
N GLN A 53 -22.37 4.07 6.14
CA GLN A 53 -21.22 4.54 6.91
C GLN A 53 -19.88 3.95 6.43
N LEU A 54 -19.88 2.77 5.78
CA LEU A 54 -18.68 2.16 5.17
C LEU A 54 -18.25 2.86 3.87
N LEU A 55 -19.12 3.67 3.26
CA LEU A 55 -18.82 4.51 2.10
C LEU A 55 -18.29 5.89 2.49
N PHE A 56 -18.62 6.35 3.70
CA PHE A 56 -18.23 7.67 4.22
C PHE A 56 -17.06 7.54 5.21
N ASN A 57 -16.30 8.62 5.42
CA ASN A 57 -15.15 8.65 6.34
C ASN A 57 -14.03 7.64 6.04
N ILE A 58 -13.89 7.24 4.78
CA ILE A 58 -12.83 6.31 4.34
C ILE A 58 -11.41 6.89 4.49
N ASN A 59 -11.28 8.19 4.79
CA ASN A 59 -10.02 8.90 5.03
C ASN A 59 -8.90 8.58 4.02
N GLY A 60 -9.29 8.23 2.79
CA GLY A 60 -8.42 7.65 1.78
C GLY A 60 -7.32 8.58 1.30
N PHE A 61 -7.59 9.88 1.35
CA PHE A 61 -6.67 10.95 0.95
C PHE A 61 -6.08 11.71 2.14
N MET A 62 -6.46 11.37 3.38
CA MET A 62 -5.87 11.99 4.57
C MET A 62 -4.55 11.30 4.89
N LEU A 63 -3.52 12.09 5.21
CA LEU A 63 -2.34 11.64 5.92
C LEU A 63 -2.79 11.09 7.27
N SER A 64 -3.09 9.80 7.27
CA SER A 64 -3.60 9.07 8.42
C SER A 64 -2.57 8.03 8.83
N ASP A 65 -2.45 7.82 10.13
CA ASP A 65 -1.55 6.82 10.70
C ASP A 65 -1.98 5.37 10.50
N LYS A 66 -3.18 5.15 9.97
CA LYS A 66 -3.69 3.83 9.65
C LYS A 66 -3.12 3.39 8.30
N LEU A 67 -2.07 2.59 8.35
CA LEU A 67 -1.60 1.79 7.22
C LEU A 67 -2.11 0.35 7.38
N THR A 68 -3.39 0.13 7.07
CA THR A 68 -3.94 -1.22 7.04
C THR A 68 -3.37 -1.94 5.83
N ILE A 69 -2.49 -2.91 6.05
CA ILE A 69 -2.00 -3.81 5.01
C ILE A 69 -2.61 -5.17 5.27
N SER A 70 -3.42 -5.64 4.33
CA SER A 70 -3.80 -7.05 4.27
C SER A 70 -2.53 -7.86 4.06
N LYS A 71 -2.10 -8.62 5.08
CA LYS A 71 -1.00 -9.57 4.90
C LYS A 71 -1.37 -10.50 3.75
N PRO A 72 -0.59 -10.53 2.65
CA PRO A 72 -0.92 -11.42 1.55
C PRO A 72 -0.90 -12.85 2.09
N ILE A 73 -2.04 -13.54 1.99
CA ILE A 73 -2.09 -14.98 2.27
C ILE A 73 -1.30 -15.63 1.15
N PHE A 74 -0.05 -16.02 1.42
CA PHE A 74 0.77 -16.82 0.51
C PHE A 74 0.12 -18.20 0.35
N ARG A 75 -0.87 -18.30 -0.54
CA ARG A 75 -1.30 -19.57 -1.13
C ARG A 75 -0.65 -19.69 -2.50
N PHE A 76 0.07 -20.78 -2.69
CA PHE A 76 0.50 -21.28 -4.00
C PHE A 76 -0.73 -21.64 -4.86
N MET A 77 -1.53 -20.66 -5.31
CA MET A 77 -2.69 -20.91 -6.15
C MET A 77 -2.89 -19.80 -7.20
N SER A 78 -2.85 -20.24 -8.46
CA SER A 78 -3.08 -19.57 -9.75
C SER A 78 -2.02 -18.58 -10.26
N SER A 79 -1.48 -18.93 -11.44
CA SER A 79 -0.54 -18.24 -12.32
C SER A 79 -1.07 -16.98 -13.03
N THR A 80 -2.24 -16.45 -12.67
CA THR A 80 -2.71 -15.21 -13.32
C THR A 80 -1.90 -14.03 -12.82
N GLN A 81 -0.91 -13.63 -13.62
CA GLN A 81 -0.19 -12.37 -13.48
C GLN A 81 -1.22 -11.23 -13.58
N ASN A 82 -1.39 -10.50 -12.47
CA ASN A 82 -2.08 -9.22 -12.53
C ASN A 82 -1.08 -8.20 -13.09
N ALA A 83 -1.57 -7.30 -13.94
CA ALA A 83 -0.76 -6.20 -14.43
C ALA A 83 -0.53 -5.17 -13.30
N ILE A 84 -1.56 -4.95 -12.46
CA ILE A 84 -1.47 -4.12 -11.26
C ILE A 84 -1.20 -4.99 -10.02
N GLN A 85 -0.24 -4.58 -9.20
CA GLN A 85 0.15 -5.32 -8.00
C GLN A 85 0.51 -4.37 -6.86
N SER A 86 0.42 -4.88 -5.63
CA SER A 86 0.92 -4.21 -4.42
C SER A 86 2.27 -4.77 -3.99
N ILE A 87 3.27 -3.90 -3.85
CA ILE A 87 4.58 -4.21 -3.29
C ILE A 87 4.63 -3.64 -1.88
N VAL A 88 4.83 -4.49 -0.89
CA VAL A 88 4.98 -4.08 0.52
C VAL A 88 6.45 -4.20 0.93
N VAL A 89 7.00 -3.12 1.44
CA VAL A 89 8.39 -3.02 1.91
C VAL A 89 8.38 -2.72 3.41
N TYR A 90 9.06 -3.55 4.18
CA TYR A 90 9.30 -3.37 5.60
C TYR A 90 10.73 -2.90 5.82
N LEU A 91 10.92 -2.01 6.79
CA LEU A 91 12.21 -1.47 7.18
C LEU A 91 12.34 -1.59 8.70
N ASP A 92 13.19 -2.50 9.15
CA ASP A 92 13.30 -2.80 10.59
C ASP A 92 14.19 -1.80 11.35
N GLN A 93 14.77 -0.82 10.66
CA GLN A 93 15.73 0.14 11.21
C GLN A 93 15.35 1.59 10.91
N LEU A 94 15.96 2.52 11.65
CA LEU A 94 15.81 3.96 11.45
C LEU A 94 16.46 4.40 10.14
N VAL A 95 15.71 5.15 9.33
CA VAL A 95 16.14 5.64 8.03
C VAL A 95 16.54 7.11 8.12
N GLU A 96 17.56 7.51 7.34
CA GLU A 96 17.95 8.90 7.19
C GLU A 96 17.03 9.59 6.15
N LEU A 97 16.51 10.78 6.47
CA LEU A 97 15.48 11.45 5.66
C LEU A 97 15.97 11.85 4.28
N SER A 98 17.20 12.34 4.16
CA SER A 98 17.77 12.75 2.87
C SER A 98 18.01 11.56 1.94
N GLU A 99 18.44 10.41 2.46
CA GLU A 99 18.61 9.18 1.68
C GLU A 99 17.25 8.62 1.21
N LEU A 100 16.25 8.62 2.09
CA LEU A 100 14.87 8.27 1.72
C LEU A 100 14.36 9.14 0.58
N SER A 101 14.50 10.46 0.69
CA SER A 101 14.04 11.40 -0.33
C SER A 101 14.69 11.13 -1.69
N LYS A 102 16.00 10.86 -1.71
CA LYS A 102 16.72 10.48 -2.95
C LYS A 102 16.19 9.20 -3.58
N VAL A 103 15.89 8.18 -2.77
CA VAL A 103 15.32 6.92 -3.27
C VAL A 103 13.91 7.15 -3.84
N MET A 104 13.07 7.89 -3.11
CA MET A 104 11.72 8.23 -3.56
C MET A 104 11.71 9.06 -4.84
N GLU A 105 12.56 10.08 -4.96
CA GLU A 105 12.69 10.89 -6.17
C GLU A 105 13.08 10.05 -7.39
N LYS A 106 14.07 9.17 -7.24
CA LYS A 106 14.49 8.26 -8.32
C LYS A 106 13.35 7.32 -8.74
N LEU A 107 12.64 6.75 -7.78
CA LEU A 107 11.49 5.88 -8.02
C LEU A 107 10.38 6.61 -8.78
N LEU A 108 10.01 7.81 -8.32
CA LEU A 108 8.97 8.62 -8.96
C LEU A 108 9.40 9.09 -10.36
N CYS A 109 10.66 9.47 -10.55
CA CYS A 109 11.18 9.87 -11.85
C CYS A 109 11.10 8.74 -12.88
N ARG A 110 11.41 7.50 -12.48
CA ARG A 110 11.44 6.33 -13.38
C ARG A 110 10.05 5.70 -13.60
N HIS A 111 9.18 5.72 -12.60
CA HIS A 111 7.96 4.90 -12.58
C HIS A 111 6.67 5.67 -12.27
N ALA A 112 6.69 7.00 -12.28
CA ALA A 112 5.52 7.85 -12.02
C ALA A 112 4.25 7.42 -12.76
N ASP A 113 4.35 7.12 -14.06
CA ASP A 113 3.19 6.79 -14.90
C ASP A 113 2.62 5.39 -14.61
N ASN A 114 3.42 4.54 -13.98
CA ASN A 114 3.05 3.18 -13.59
C ASN A 114 2.58 3.11 -12.13
N LEU A 115 2.92 4.10 -11.30
CA LEU A 115 2.45 4.18 -9.92
C LEU A 115 1.00 4.68 -9.89
N LEU A 116 0.14 3.91 -9.25
CA LEU A 116 -1.24 4.32 -9.01
C LEU A 116 -1.33 5.05 -7.68
N ARG A 117 -0.95 4.38 -6.59
CA ARG A 117 -0.99 4.91 -5.23
C ARG A 117 0.11 4.31 -4.38
N TYR A 118 0.59 5.08 -3.43
CA TYR A 118 1.59 4.61 -2.48
C TYR A 118 1.42 5.35 -1.16
N LYS A 119 1.80 4.69 -0.07
CA LYS A 119 1.76 5.25 1.28
C LYS A 119 2.81 4.55 2.12
N GLY A 120 3.40 5.27 3.05
CA GLY A 120 4.29 4.70 4.03
C GLY A 120 4.28 5.45 5.35
N ILE A 121 4.69 4.72 6.38
CA ILE A 121 4.96 5.22 7.72
C ILE A 121 6.38 4.79 8.02
N LEU A 122 7.23 5.74 8.41
CA LEU A 122 8.66 5.51 8.53
C LEU A 122 9.19 6.04 9.85
N ALA A 123 10.16 5.29 10.40
CA ALA A 123 10.96 5.72 11.53
C ALA A 123 12.21 6.44 11.04
N ILE A 124 12.28 7.75 11.29
CA ILE A 124 13.38 8.60 10.84
C ILE A 124 14.41 8.78 11.96
N LYS A 125 15.70 8.76 11.60
CA LYS A 125 16.81 9.03 12.52
C LYS A 125 16.66 10.43 13.15
N HIS A 126 16.99 10.53 14.43
CA HIS A 126 16.95 11.78 15.20
C HIS A 126 15.55 12.42 15.32
N GLN A 127 14.48 11.68 15.05
CA GLN A 127 13.10 12.16 15.16
C GLN A 127 12.29 11.27 16.10
N SER A 128 11.52 11.88 17.01
CA SER A 128 10.56 11.16 17.89
C SER A 128 9.22 10.91 17.20
N CYS A 129 8.90 11.67 16.14
CA CYS A 129 7.68 11.53 15.37
C CYS A 129 7.79 10.47 14.26
N ARG A 130 6.64 9.90 13.90
CA ARG A 130 6.47 9.11 12.69
C ARG A 130 6.49 10.04 11.49
N LEU A 131 7.17 9.66 10.42
CA LEU A 131 6.99 10.30 9.12
C LEU A 131 5.94 9.52 8.34
N ILE A 132 4.87 10.18 7.91
CA ILE A 132 3.90 9.60 6.99
C ILE A 132 4.09 10.24 5.63
N PHE A 133 4.10 9.41 4.59
CA PHE A 133 4.03 9.89 3.23
C PHE A 133 2.94 9.18 2.45
N GLN A 134 2.40 9.86 1.46
CA GLN A 134 1.43 9.31 0.54
C GLN A 134 1.53 9.97 -0.83
N GLY A 135 1.12 9.24 -1.86
CA GLY A 135 1.02 9.80 -3.18
C GLY A 135 0.07 9.06 -4.10
N VAL A 136 -0.31 9.76 -5.15
CA VAL A 136 -1.19 9.32 -6.23
C VAL A 136 -0.52 9.72 -7.54
N GLN A 137 -0.12 8.74 -8.33
CA GLN A 137 0.68 8.95 -9.54
C GLN A 137 1.95 9.79 -9.26
N ARG A 138 2.02 11.01 -9.83
CA ARG A 138 3.14 11.95 -9.70
C ARG A 138 3.04 12.82 -8.45
N LEU A 139 1.85 12.93 -7.84
CA LEU A 139 1.64 13.79 -6.69
C LEU A 139 2.08 13.07 -5.42
N TYR A 140 2.99 13.70 -4.68
CA TYR A 140 3.57 13.18 -3.46
C TYR A 140 3.49 14.22 -2.34
N SER A 141 3.23 13.76 -1.13
CA SER A 141 3.24 14.57 0.09
C SER A 141 3.80 13.73 1.24
N ALA A 142 4.53 14.39 2.14
CA ALA A 142 4.99 13.82 3.39
C ALA A 142 4.81 14.82 4.52
N ASP A 143 4.46 14.33 5.69
CA ASP A 143 4.29 15.16 6.89
C ASP A 143 4.64 14.36 8.14
N TRP A 144 4.94 15.08 9.22
CA TRP A 144 5.11 14.48 10.54
C TRP A 144 3.75 14.18 11.15
N ASP A 145 3.65 13.01 11.76
CA ASP A 145 2.48 12.58 12.50
C ASP A 145 2.80 12.61 14.02
N ARG A 146 2.06 11.88 14.85
CA ARG A 146 2.36 11.74 16.28
C ARG A 146 3.72 11.11 16.56
N GLU A 147 4.16 11.31 17.80
CA GLU A 147 5.30 10.61 18.39
C GLU A 147 5.08 9.10 18.44
N TRP A 148 6.17 8.35 18.34
CA TRP A 148 6.19 6.91 18.66
C TRP A 148 5.76 6.70 20.11
N GLN A 149 4.84 5.77 20.35
CA GLN A 149 4.39 5.43 21.71
C GLN A 149 5.37 4.49 22.42
N ASP A 150 5.34 4.47 23.75
CA ASP A 150 6.11 3.53 24.55
C ASP A 150 5.72 2.09 24.19
N GLY A 151 6.71 1.27 23.82
CA GLY A 151 6.51 -0.11 23.36
C GLY A 151 6.09 -0.26 21.89
N GLU A 152 5.87 0.84 21.15
CA GLU A 152 5.64 0.78 19.70
C GLU A 152 6.96 0.47 18.97
N ALA A 153 6.93 -0.53 18.09
CA ALA A 153 8.09 -0.88 17.28
C ALA A 153 8.41 0.27 16.31
N ARG A 154 9.57 0.91 16.48
CA ARG A 154 10.06 2.00 15.61
C ARG A 154 10.57 1.47 14.28
N GLN A 155 9.63 1.02 13.46
CA GLN A 155 9.89 0.40 12.16
C GLN A 155 9.16 1.14 11.05
N GLY A 156 9.67 0.98 9.83
CA GLY A 156 9.05 1.50 8.63
C GLY A 156 8.24 0.45 7.89
N VAL A 157 7.12 0.88 7.31
CA VAL A 157 6.34 0.07 6.38
C VAL A 157 5.82 0.95 5.25
N MET A 158 5.97 0.47 4.03
CA MET A 158 5.56 1.15 2.81
C MET A 158 4.82 0.19 1.91
N VAL A 159 3.90 0.73 1.12
CA VAL A 159 3.18 -0.01 0.11
C VAL A 159 3.09 0.81 -1.16
N PHE A 160 3.44 0.19 -2.28
CA PHE A 160 3.38 0.74 -3.63
C PHE A 160 2.41 -0.08 -4.46
N ILE A 161 1.43 0.57 -5.09
CA ILE A 161 0.43 -0.06 -5.95
C ILE A 161 0.64 0.47 -7.36
N GLY A 162 0.92 -0.41 -8.31
CA GLY A 162 1.24 0.03 -9.67
C GLY A 162 1.26 -1.06 -10.73
N LEU A 163 1.36 -0.60 -11.98
CA LEU A 163 1.43 -1.41 -13.20
C LEU A 163 2.87 -1.89 -13.44
N HIS A 164 3.09 -3.20 -13.44
CA HIS A 164 4.38 -3.82 -13.75
C HIS A 164 5.58 -3.12 -13.05
N LEU A 165 5.41 -2.77 -11.77
CA LEU A 165 6.46 -2.16 -10.99
C LEU A 165 7.65 -3.13 -10.83
N PRO A 166 8.90 -2.65 -10.88
CA PRO A 166 10.07 -3.50 -10.73
C PRO A 166 10.29 -3.85 -9.25
N GLU A 167 9.58 -4.87 -8.75
CA GLU A 167 9.57 -5.24 -7.33
C GLU A 167 10.97 -5.45 -6.74
N GLU A 168 11.83 -6.21 -7.41
CA GLU A 168 13.19 -6.48 -6.95
C GLU A 168 14.02 -5.19 -6.85
N GLU A 169 13.95 -4.32 -7.86
CA GLU A 169 14.65 -3.03 -7.84
C GLU A 169 14.16 -2.17 -6.67
N ILE A 170 12.84 -2.08 -6.47
CA ILE A 170 12.24 -1.32 -5.37
C ILE A 170 12.74 -1.87 -4.03
N ARG A 171 12.63 -3.18 -3.80
CA ARG A 171 13.08 -3.83 -2.56
C ARG A 171 14.57 -3.58 -2.29
N GLN A 172 15.42 -3.71 -3.31
CA GLN A 172 16.85 -3.48 -3.19
C GLN A 172 17.16 -2.02 -2.85
N GLN A 173 16.56 -1.05 -3.54
CA GLN A 173 16.81 0.38 -3.26
C GLN A 173 16.44 0.75 -1.82
N PHE A 174 15.36 0.20 -1.28
CA PHE A 174 14.95 0.45 0.11
C PHE A 174 15.78 -0.35 1.13
N ALA A 175 16.25 -1.56 0.82
CA ALA A 175 17.15 -2.32 1.69
C ALA A 175 18.48 -1.58 1.92
N LEU A 176 19.01 -0.93 0.89
CA LEU A 176 20.22 -0.11 0.98
C LEU A 176 20.11 1.07 1.96
N LEU A 177 18.90 1.51 2.30
CA LEU A 177 18.69 2.55 3.33
C LEU A 177 19.00 2.04 4.73
N THR A 178 18.92 0.73 4.96
CA THR A 178 19.19 0.09 6.25
C THR A 178 20.62 -0.45 6.36
N GLU A 179 21.23 -0.87 5.25
CA GLU A 179 22.57 -1.47 5.26
C GLU A 179 23.72 -0.45 5.48
N ARG A 180 23.49 0.84 5.18
CA ARG A 180 24.53 1.90 5.25
C ARG A 180 24.81 2.44 6.65
N VAL A 181 24.40 1.73 7.69
CA VAL A 181 24.57 2.14 9.08
C VAL A 181 25.44 1.12 9.81
N ASN A 182 26.68 0.95 9.33
CA ASN A 182 27.80 0.39 10.08
C ASN A 182 29.07 1.16 9.70
#